data_AF-A0A1S2MCH3-F1
#
_entry.id   AF-A0A1S2MCH3-F1
#
_cell.length_a   1.000
_cell.length_b   1.000
_cell.length_c   1.000
_cell.angle_alpha   90.00
_cell.angle_beta   90.00
_cell.angle_gamma   90.00
#
_symmetry.space_group_name_H-M   'P 1'
#
loop_
_entity.id
_entity.type
_entity.pdbx_description
1 polymer ?
#
loop_
_entity_poly.entity_id
_entity_poly.type
_entity_poly.pdbx_seq_one_letter_code
_entity_poly.pdbx_strand_id
1 'polypeptide(L)'
;MRLFIFKYFNVRAVVSLPTLTFEDYTSTKTSLLFASKKSKSQLEEWNKLWNKYSNEWSLLKTRVENYRKVFIEGEKKDKYPSIKDHSEETIITNLKRYLKDYVNEEEAGIKDILIKYSSEIDTISKIDNDMVDYFGYVNVWWVFGEVSEKQDYSIFMAEADNVGYKKTKAQYLIMPNDLYDVEKAPNQLDVEGILSEYDKAIAKKKEAIVNNKMNFLKLEENKLETSDKNAKERLERKIEKIKSVTQKLEDELKEEEVQRNKIAKFTSKYYDKDGYLKRQYTDRTDSELLNEFEENGMLYVYKSGDVLIRESEKSKILDFMRGAKIWE
;
A
#
# COMPACT_ATOMS: atom_id res chain seq x y z
N MET A 1 -10.45 -22.59 4.88
CA MET A 1 -10.24 -21.21 4.38
C MET A 1 -8.97 -21.02 3.53
N ARG A 2 -7.75 -21.40 3.96
CA ARG A 2 -6.52 -21.12 3.16
C ARG A 2 -6.54 -21.73 1.75
N LEU A 3 -6.93 -23.00 1.63
CA LEU A 3 -7.08 -23.68 0.33
C LEU A 3 -8.08 -23.01 -0.60
N PHE A 4 -9.14 -22.41 -0.05
CA PHE A 4 -10.10 -21.63 -0.84
C PHE A 4 -9.41 -20.42 -1.47
N ILE A 5 -8.59 -19.70 -0.70
CA ILE A 5 -7.81 -18.56 -1.22
C ILE A 5 -6.88 -19.04 -2.32
N PHE A 6 -6.11 -20.10 -2.09
CA PHE A 6 -5.17 -20.63 -3.09
C PHE A 6 -5.85 -21.19 -4.35
N LYS A 7 -7.08 -21.70 -4.26
CA LYS A 7 -7.84 -22.16 -5.42
C LYS A 7 -8.35 -21.02 -6.28
N TYR A 8 -8.87 -19.95 -5.68
CA TYR A 8 -9.61 -18.90 -6.40
C TYR A 8 -8.84 -17.59 -6.59
N PHE A 9 -7.74 -17.39 -5.88
CA PHE A 9 -6.96 -16.15 -5.92
C PHE A 9 -5.48 -16.44 -6.11
N ASN A 10 -4.80 -15.54 -6.81
CA ASN A 10 -3.35 -15.43 -6.80
C ASN A 10 -2.98 -14.51 -5.64
N VAL A 11 -2.25 -15.03 -4.65
CA VAL A 11 -1.76 -14.22 -3.53
C VAL A 11 -0.60 -13.37 -4.06
N ARG A 12 -0.73 -12.05 -4.03
CA ARG A 12 0.26 -11.17 -4.66
C ARG A 12 1.20 -10.55 -3.64
N ALA A 13 0.69 -10.22 -2.45
CA ALA A 13 1.50 -9.69 -1.38
C ALA A 13 0.94 -10.03 0.00
N VAL A 14 1.83 -10.14 0.99
CA VAL A 14 1.50 -10.17 2.42
C VAL A 14 2.38 -9.13 3.11
N VAL A 15 1.76 -8.17 3.78
CA VAL A 15 2.45 -7.14 4.56
C VAL A 15 2.12 -7.34 6.03
N SER A 16 3.09 -7.75 6.83
CA SER A 16 2.94 -7.88 8.28
C SER A 16 2.92 -6.50 8.94
N LEU A 17 1.99 -6.31 9.86
CA LEU A 17 1.84 -5.08 10.63
C LEU A 17 2.38 -5.27 12.06
N PRO A 18 2.88 -4.20 12.70
CA PRO A 18 3.35 -4.27 14.07
C PRO A 18 2.17 -4.48 15.02
N THR A 19 2.39 -5.10 16.18
CA THR A 19 1.33 -5.39 17.16
C THR A 19 0.64 -4.12 17.67
N LEU A 20 1.36 -3.00 17.71
CA LEU A 20 0.87 -1.70 18.15
C LEU A 20 -0.20 -1.08 17.22
N THR A 21 -0.37 -1.61 16.00
CA THR A 21 -1.26 -1.03 14.97
C THR A 21 -2.68 -0.82 15.48
N PHE A 22 -3.21 -1.77 16.24
CA PHE A 22 -4.59 -1.78 16.72
C PHE A 22 -4.72 -1.66 18.24
N GLU A 23 -3.66 -1.26 18.94
CA GLU A 23 -3.76 -0.91 20.37
C GLU A 23 -4.64 0.33 20.55
N ASP A 24 -5.45 0.46 21.61
CA ASP A 24 -5.67 -0.44 22.76
C ASP A 24 -6.76 -1.52 22.53
N TYR A 25 -7.25 -1.72 21.31
CA TYR A 25 -8.33 -2.68 21.04
C TYR A 25 -7.83 -4.12 21.04
N THR A 26 -6.66 -4.36 20.42
CA THR A 26 -6.00 -5.67 20.42
C THR A 26 -4.51 -5.53 20.15
N SER A 27 -3.71 -6.39 20.79
CA SER A 27 -2.27 -6.53 20.55
C SER A 27 -1.95 -7.67 19.57
N THR A 28 -2.96 -8.18 18.87
CA THR A 28 -2.79 -9.30 17.92
C THR A 28 -1.96 -8.85 16.72
N LYS A 29 -0.94 -9.64 16.35
CA LYS A 29 -0.20 -9.42 15.10
C LYS A 29 -1.14 -9.63 13.92
N THR A 30 -1.20 -8.65 13.03
CA THR A 30 -2.09 -8.64 11.86
C THR A 30 -1.28 -8.49 10.59
N SER A 31 -1.91 -8.76 9.45
CA SER A 31 -1.27 -8.61 8.14
C SER A 31 -2.29 -8.17 7.11
N LEU A 32 -1.83 -7.41 6.12
CA LEU A 32 -2.57 -7.07 4.92
C LEU A 32 -2.30 -8.14 3.86
N LEU A 33 -3.36 -8.81 3.41
CA LEU A 33 -3.30 -9.79 2.33
C LEU A 33 -3.82 -9.16 1.03
N PHE A 34 -2.97 -9.11 0.02
CA PHE A 34 -3.32 -8.66 -1.32
C PHE A 34 -3.44 -9.87 -2.24
N ALA A 35 -4.61 -10.07 -2.82
CA ALA A 35 -4.87 -11.20 -3.70
C ALA A 35 -5.75 -10.79 -4.88
N SER A 36 -5.41 -11.26 -6.07
CA SER A 36 -6.18 -11.02 -7.30
C SER A 36 -6.96 -12.28 -7.67
N LYS A 37 -8.22 -12.13 -8.07
CA LYS A 37 -9.03 -13.27 -8.53
C LYS A 37 -8.34 -13.97 -9.70
N LYS A 38 -8.27 -15.30 -9.67
CA LYS A 38 -7.79 -16.11 -10.79
C LYS A 38 -8.70 -15.94 -12.00
N SER A 39 -8.11 -15.94 -13.19
CA SER A 39 -8.87 -16.02 -14.44
C SER A 39 -9.56 -17.39 -14.57
N LYS A 40 -10.50 -17.51 -15.50
CA LYS A 40 -11.14 -18.80 -15.80
C LYS A 40 -10.12 -19.86 -16.21
N SER A 41 -9.16 -19.50 -17.08
CA SER A 41 -8.11 -20.42 -17.53
C SER A 41 -7.20 -20.89 -16.39
N GLN A 42 -6.82 -19.98 -15.49
CA GLN A 42 -6.02 -20.34 -14.30
C GLN A 42 -6.77 -21.31 -13.37
N LEU A 43 -8.09 -21.14 -13.22
CA LEU A 43 -8.92 -22.01 -12.41
C LEU A 43 -9.09 -23.41 -13.07
N GLU A 44 -9.27 -23.45 -14.39
CA GLU A 44 -9.31 -24.70 -15.16
C GLU A 44 -8.00 -25.49 -15.04
N GLU A 45 -6.86 -24.81 -15.16
CA GLU A 45 -5.55 -25.41 -14.96
C GLU A 45 -5.37 -25.93 -13.53
N TRP A 46 -5.77 -25.13 -12.53
CA TRP A 46 -5.73 -25.57 -11.13
C TRP A 46 -6.58 -26.84 -10.93
N ASN A 47 -7.80 -26.89 -11.46
CA ASN A 47 -8.67 -28.05 -11.34
C ASN A 47 -8.09 -29.28 -12.06
N LYS A 48 -7.45 -29.08 -13.22
CA LYS A 48 -6.75 -30.16 -13.95
C LYS A 48 -5.60 -30.74 -13.13
N LEU A 49 -4.77 -29.89 -12.54
CA LEU A 49 -3.67 -30.31 -11.65
C LEU A 49 -4.22 -31.00 -10.39
N TRP A 50 -5.26 -30.44 -9.78
CA TRP A 50 -5.91 -31.01 -8.61
C TRP A 50 -6.43 -32.42 -8.90
N ASN A 51 -7.16 -32.62 -9.99
CA ASN A 51 -7.68 -33.93 -10.39
C ASN A 51 -6.56 -34.93 -10.69
N LYS A 52 -5.50 -34.48 -11.38
CA LYS A 52 -4.32 -35.31 -11.66
C LYS A 52 -3.71 -35.85 -10.37
N TYR A 53 -3.39 -34.97 -9.42
CA TYR A 53 -2.73 -35.37 -8.18
C TYR A 53 -3.66 -36.04 -7.17
N SER A 54 -4.96 -35.77 -7.23
CA SER A 54 -5.98 -36.53 -6.49
C SER A 54 -5.99 -38.00 -6.90
N ASN A 55 -5.96 -38.26 -8.21
CA ASN A 55 -5.91 -39.62 -8.75
C ASN A 55 -4.58 -40.31 -8.39
N GLU A 56 -3.46 -39.59 -8.49
CA GLU A 56 -2.14 -40.11 -8.11
C GLU A 56 -2.09 -40.48 -6.62
N TRP A 57 -2.53 -39.58 -5.74
CA TRP A 57 -2.58 -39.83 -4.29
C TRP A 57 -3.45 -41.05 -3.97
N SER A 58 -4.64 -41.14 -4.57
CA SER A 58 -5.57 -42.26 -4.32
C SER A 58 -4.95 -43.60 -4.74
N LEU A 59 -4.31 -43.63 -5.91
CA LEU A 59 -3.61 -44.81 -6.40
C LEU A 59 -2.44 -45.21 -5.48
N LEU A 60 -1.61 -44.24 -5.09
CA LEU A 60 -0.48 -44.48 -4.19
C LEU A 60 -0.95 -44.95 -2.81
N LYS A 61 -1.98 -44.33 -2.25
CA LYS A 61 -2.60 -44.74 -0.98
C LYS A 61 -3.01 -46.21 -1.02
N THR A 62 -3.79 -46.62 -2.02
CA THR A 62 -4.22 -48.02 -2.15
C THR A 62 -3.04 -48.98 -2.29
N ARG A 63 -1.99 -48.58 -3.03
CA ARG A 63 -0.78 -49.39 -3.17
C ARG A 63 -0.05 -49.54 -1.85
N VAL A 64 0.16 -48.45 -1.12
CA VAL A 64 0.85 -48.44 0.18
C VAL A 64 0.09 -49.24 1.24
N GLU A 65 -1.23 -49.12 1.29
CA GLU A 65 -2.08 -49.96 2.14
C GLU A 65 -1.92 -51.45 1.81
N ASN A 66 -1.89 -51.81 0.51
CA ASN A 66 -1.68 -53.20 0.11
C ASN A 66 -0.24 -53.68 0.38
N TYR A 67 0.77 -52.80 0.29
CA TYR A 67 2.13 -53.14 0.70
C TYR A 67 2.19 -53.46 2.20
N ARG A 68 1.49 -52.71 3.06
CA ARG A 68 1.39 -53.05 4.49
C ARG A 68 0.81 -54.46 4.69
N LYS A 69 -0.29 -54.78 4.03
CA LYS A 69 -0.92 -56.11 4.16
C LYS A 69 0.00 -57.24 3.72
N VAL A 70 0.74 -57.06 2.63
CA VAL A 70 1.67 -58.10 2.12
C VAL A 70 2.91 -58.22 3.00
N PHE A 71 3.59 -57.12 3.29
CA PHE A 71 4.92 -57.14 3.90
C PHE A 71 4.92 -57.14 5.44
N ILE A 72 3.86 -56.62 6.06
CA ILE A 72 3.69 -56.57 7.53
C ILE A 72 2.74 -57.68 8.01
N GLU A 73 1.58 -57.82 7.36
CA GLU A 73 0.56 -58.80 7.79
C GLU A 73 0.74 -60.21 7.16
N GLY A 74 1.63 -60.34 6.17
CA GLY A 74 2.00 -61.62 5.57
C GLY A 74 1.02 -62.13 4.50
N GLU A 75 0.19 -61.26 3.94
CA GLU A 75 -0.73 -61.64 2.87
C GLU A 75 -0.03 -61.96 1.54
N LYS A 76 -0.68 -62.81 0.71
CA LYS A 76 -0.18 -63.13 -0.63
C LYS A 76 -0.37 -61.95 -1.58
N LYS A 77 0.72 -61.53 -2.22
CA LYS A 77 0.77 -60.42 -3.19
C LYS A 77 -0.24 -60.58 -4.35
N ASP A 78 -0.48 -61.81 -4.80
CA ASP A 78 -1.40 -62.11 -5.92
C ASP A 78 -2.87 -61.73 -5.65
N LYS A 79 -3.25 -61.57 -4.38
CA LYS A 79 -4.59 -61.11 -3.99
C LYS A 79 -4.87 -59.65 -4.38
N TYR A 80 -3.82 -58.87 -4.66
CA TYR A 80 -3.91 -57.43 -4.82
C TYR A 80 -3.53 -57.01 -6.25
N PRO A 81 -4.51 -56.89 -7.18
CA PRO A 81 -4.24 -56.54 -8.57
C PRO A 81 -3.45 -55.24 -8.76
N SER A 82 -3.57 -54.29 -7.83
CA SER A 82 -2.88 -53.00 -7.89
C SER A 82 -1.39 -53.07 -7.60
N ILE A 83 -0.88 -54.20 -7.08
CA ILE A 83 0.54 -54.38 -6.72
C ILE A 83 1.13 -55.72 -7.16
N LYS A 84 0.35 -56.69 -7.63
CA LYS A 84 0.79 -58.06 -7.94
C LYS A 84 2.06 -58.13 -8.82
N ASP A 85 2.16 -57.24 -9.81
CA ASP A 85 3.25 -57.23 -10.80
C ASP A 85 4.39 -56.25 -10.45
N HIS A 86 4.36 -55.59 -9.28
CA HIS A 86 5.39 -54.59 -8.93
C HIS A 86 6.72 -55.23 -8.51
N SER A 87 7.84 -54.76 -9.05
CA SER A 87 9.18 -55.12 -8.54
C SER A 87 9.45 -54.44 -7.19
N GLU A 88 10.47 -54.88 -6.45
CA GLU A 88 10.90 -54.23 -5.21
C GLU A 88 11.26 -52.75 -5.44
N GLU A 89 11.97 -52.46 -6.53
CA GLU A 89 12.31 -51.09 -6.95
C GLU A 89 11.06 -50.22 -7.18
N THR A 90 10.02 -50.80 -7.81
CA THR A 90 8.74 -50.11 -8.03
C THR A 90 8.05 -49.82 -6.70
N ILE A 91 8.11 -50.74 -5.74
CA ILE A 91 7.52 -50.57 -4.41
C ILE A 91 8.23 -49.44 -3.66
N ILE A 92 9.57 -49.46 -3.62
CA ILE A 92 10.38 -48.42 -2.98
C ILE A 92 10.09 -47.06 -3.64
N THR A 93 10.01 -47.00 -4.97
CA THR A 93 9.67 -45.77 -5.71
C THR A 93 8.31 -45.23 -5.31
N ASN A 94 7.27 -46.09 -5.24
CA ASN A 94 5.94 -45.67 -4.81
C ASN A 94 5.94 -45.18 -3.35
N LEU A 95 6.67 -45.85 -2.46
CA LEU A 95 6.77 -45.46 -1.05
C LEU A 95 7.45 -44.09 -0.90
N LYS A 96 8.60 -43.90 -1.56
CA LYS A 96 9.31 -42.61 -1.61
C LYS A 96 8.41 -41.51 -2.17
N ARG A 97 7.70 -41.77 -3.28
CA ARG A 97 6.78 -40.78 -3.87
C ARG A 97 5.61 -40.43 -2.94
N TYR A 98 5.06 -41.40 -2.22
CA TYR A 98 3.96 -41.18 -1.29
C TYR A 98 4.40 -40.39 -0.06
N LEU A 99 5.57 -40.73 0.48
CA LEU A 99 6.15 -40.13 1.69
C LEU A 99 6.94 -38.84 1.44
N LYS A 100 7.34 -38.54 0.20
CA LYS A 100 8.08 -37.33 -0.16
C LYS A 100 9.26 -37.08 0.79
N ASP A 101 9.34 -35.88 1.38
CA ASP A 101 10.41 -35.42 2.26
C ASP A 101 10.54 -36.18 3.59
N TYR A 102 9.61 -37.07 3.94
CA TYR A 102 9.74 -37.90 5.14
C TYR A 102 10.84 -38.98 4.99
N VAL A 103 11.18 -39.37 3.76
CA VAL A 103 12.17 -40.44 3.49
C VAL A 103 13.43 -39.84 2.86
N ASN A 104 14.56 -39.93 3.58
CA ASN A 104 15.88 -39.59 3.03
C ASN A 104 16.58 -40.85 2.47
N GLU A 105 17.40 -40.67 1.43
CA GLU A 105 18.05 -41.76 0.69
C GLU A 105 19.24 -42.36 1.43
N GLU A 106 18.98 -43.40 2.22
CA GLU A 106 19.84 -44.57 2.37
C GLU A 106 18.94 -45.81 2.30
N GLU A 107 19.43 -46.86 1.64
CA GLU A 107 18.68 -48.04 1.16
C GLU A 107 17.98 -48.83 2.29
N ALA A 108 16.84 -48.32 2.78
CA ALA A 108 15.97 -49.03 3.69
C ALA A 108 15.13 -50.07 2.92
N GLY A 109 15.06 -51.30 3.43
CA GLY A 109 14.21 -52.34 2.88
C GLY A 109 12.72 -51.95 2.95
N ILE A 110 11.89 -52.56 2.11
CA ILE A 110 10.44 -52.26 2.05
C ILE A 110 9.78 -52.33 3.42
N LYS A 111 10.08 -53.37 4.21
CA LYS A 111 9.55 -53.53 5.57
C LYS A 111 10.02 -52.42 6.51
N ASP A 112 11.27 -52.03 6.40
CA ASP A 112 11.86 -51.00 7.25
C ASP A 112 11.19 -49.65 7.00
N ILE A 113 10.94 -49.29 5.74
CA ILE A 113 10.20 -48.06 5.38
C ILE A 113 8.78 -48.12 5.96
N LEU A 114 8.05 -49.22 5.75
CA LEU A 114 6.67 -49.36 6.20
C LEU A 114 6.52 -49.30 7.73
N ILE A 115 7.47 -49.86 8.47
CA ILE A 115 7.48 -49.83 9.95
C ILE A 115 7.91 -48.46 10.44
N LYS A 116 9.03 -47.95 9.95
CA LYS A 116 9.63 -46.69 10.40
C LYS A 116 8.71 -45.49 10.19
N TYR A 117 8.01 -45.45 9.05
CA TYR A 117 7.17 -44.33 8.64
C TYR A 117 5.67 -44.63 8.77
N SER A 118 5.27 -45.60 9.60
CA SER A 118 3.86 -46.01 9.73
C SER A 118 2.96 -44.84 10.15
N SER A 119 3.42 -43.98 11.06
CA SER A 119 2.68 -42.79 11.53
C SER A 119 2.43 -41.78 10.41
N GLU A 120 3.43 -41.54 9.58
CA GLU A 120 3.39 -40.64 8.44
C GLU A 120 2.47 -41.21 7.37
N ILE A 121 2.57 -42.51 7.07
CA ILE A 121 1.67 -43.22 6.15
C ILE A 121 0.22 -43.06 6.62
N ASP A 122 -0.07 -43.32 7.89
CA ASP A 122 -1.43 -43.20 8.44
C ASP A 122 -1.91 -41.75 8.35
N THR A 123 -1.05 -40.76 8.59
CA THR A 123 -1.37 -39.33 8.47
C THR A 123 -1.66 -38.91 7.03
N ILE A 124 -0.82 -39.31 6.07
CA ILE A 124 -0.99 -38.99 4.65
C ILE A 124 -2.21 -39.74 4.07
N SER A 125 -2.57 -40.90 4.64
CA SER A 125 -3.73 -41.69 4.22
C SER A 125 -5.07 -41.10 4.68
N LYS A 126 -5.08 -40.19 5.65
CA LYS A 126 -6.30 -39.54 6.15
C LYS A 126 -6.94 -38.66 5.07
N ILE A 127 -8.25 -38.84 4.91
CA ILE A 127 -9.10 -37.99 4.08
C ILE A 127 -9.57 -36.82 4.94
N ASP A 128 -9.58 -35.63 4.37
CA ASP A 128 -10.06 -34.42 5.04
C ASP A 128 -11.58 -34.30 4.85
N ASN A 129 -12.34 -34.97 5.73
CA ASN A 129 -13.80 -35.13 5.59
C ASN A 129 -14.54 -33.80 5.49
N ASP A 130 -14.06 -32.76 6.17
CA ASP A 130 -14.68 -31.42 6.18
C ASP A 130 -14.53 -30.68 4.84
N MET A 131 -13.69 -31.20 3.93
CA MET A 131 -13.32 -30.56 2.67
C MET A 131 -13.78 -31.34 1.44
N VAL A 132 -14.44 -32.49 1.63
CA VAL A 132 -14.84 -33.42 0.56
C VAL A 132 -15.70 -32.75 -0.51
N ASP A 133 -16.68 -31.94 -0.12
CA ASP A 133 -17.59 -31.28 -1.06
C ASP A 133 -16.88 -30.31 -2.03
N TYR A 134 -15.70 -29.82 -1.65
CA TYR A 134 -14.95 -28.82 -2.42
C TYR A 134 -13.73 -29.39 -3.14
N PHE A 135 -13.13 -30.44 -2.55
CA PHE A 135 -11.80 -30.93 -2.90
C PHE A 135 -11.74 -32.45 -3.12
N GLY A 136 -12.83 -33.17 -2.85
CA GLY A 136 -12.95 -34.62 -3.01
C GLY A 136 -12.37 -35.43 -1.85
N TYR A 137 -12.46 -36.75 -1.97
CA TYR A 137 -12.01 -37.71 -0.96
C TYR A 137 -10.48 -37.92 -0.99
N VAL A 138 -9.73 -36.87 -0.64
CA VAL A 138 -8.26 -36.87 -0.67
C VAL A 138 -7.64 -36.31 0.60
N ASN A 139 -6.36 -36.57 0.80
CA ASN A 139 -5.54 -35.76 1.68
C ASN A 139 -5.23 -34.42 1.00
N VAL A 140 -5.95 -33.37 1.41
CA VAL A 140 -5.90 -32.07 0.72
C VAL A 140 -4.53 -31.42 0.73
N TRP A 141 -3.70 -31.64 1.76
CA TRP A 141 -2.37 -31.05 1.86
C TRP A 141 -1.35 -31.77 0.99
N TRP A 142 -1.43 -33.10 0.88
CA TRP A 142 -0.59 -33.87 -0.03
C TRP A 142 -0.82 -33.44 -1.48
N VAL A 143 -2.09 -33.34 -1.88
CA VAL A 143 -2.49 -32.92 -3.23
C VAL A 143 -2.14 -31.46 -3.46
N PHE A 144 -2.43 -30.58 -2.51
CA PHE A 144 -2.12 -29.16 -2.63
C PHE A 144 -0.63 -28.91 -2.80
N GLY A 145 0.26 -29.62 -2.09
CA GLY A 145 1.70 -29.50 -2.26
C GLY A 145 2.15 -29.68 -3.71
N GLU A 146 1.63 -30.71 -4.39
CA GLU A 146 1.94 -30.97 -5.80
C GLU A 146 1.36 -29.91 -6.74
N VAL A 147 0.18 -29.39 -6.41
CA VAL A 147 -0.44 -28.31 -7.19
C VAL A 147 0.36 -27.01 -7.03
N SER A 148 0.82 -26.70 -5.81
CA SER A 148 1.60 -25.49 -5.54
C SER A 148 2.96 -25.51 -6.23
N GLU A 149 3.64 -26.66 -6.29
CA GLU A 149 4.90 -26.79 -7.03
C GLU A 149 4.75 -26.50 -8.53
N LYS A 150 3.58 -26.78 -9.12
CA LYS A 150 3.30 -26.50 -10.53
C LYS A 150 2.75 -25.09 -10.76
N GLN A 151 2.36 -24.40 -9.70
CA GLN A 151 1.86 -23.03 -9.73
C GLN A 151 2.72 -22.13 -8.84
N ASP A 152 4.03 -22.23 -9.01
CA ASP A 152 4.99 -21.41 -8.27
C ASP A 152 4.97 -19.98 -8.83
N TYR A 153 4.54 -19.03 -8.00
CA TYR A 153 4.56 -17.62 -8.30
C TYR A 153 5.12 -16.85 -7.10
N SER A 154 5.84 -15.77 -7.40
CA SER A 154 6.43 -14.92 -6.37
C SER A 154 5.33 -14.20 -5.58
N ILE A 155 5.42 -14.27 -4.25
CA ILE A 155 4.61 -13.48 -3.34
C ILE A 155 5.49 -12.39 -2.74
N PHE A 156 5.08 -11.13 -2.85
CA PHE A 156 5.78 -10.03 -2.19
C PHE A 156 5.53 -10.11 -0.67
N MET A 157 6.60 -10.24 0.11
CA MET A 157 6.55 -10.28 1.57
C MET A 157 7.23 -9.05 2.14
N ALA A 158 6.57 -8.35 3.05
CA ALA A 158 7.15 -7.23 3.79
C ALA A 158 6.65 -7.21 5.23
N GLU A 159 7.39 -6.51 6.08
CA GLU A 159 7.01 -6.22 7.46
C GLU A 159 7.19 -4.73 7.69
N ALA A 160 6.17 -4.10 8.27
CA ALA A 160 6.21 -2.71 8.67
C ALA A 160 6.52 -2.62 10.17
N ASP A 161 7.41 -1.71 10.56
CA ASP A 161 7.68 -1.41 11.97
C ASP A 161 6.76 -0.29 12.46
N ASN A 162 6.43 0.65 11.58
CA ASN A 162 5.62 1.81 11.88
C ASN A 162 4.54 2.05 10.81
N VAL A 163 3.35 2.43 11.27
CA VAL A 163 2.14 2.62 10.44
C VAL A 163 1.64 4.06 10.42
N GLY A 164 2.51 5.03 10.77
CA GLY A 164 2.20 6.46 10.76
C GLY A 164 1.66 7.01 12.08
N TYR A 165 1.29 6.15 13.02
CA TYR A 165 0.82 6.57 14.33
C TYR A 165 1.14 5.54 15.41
N LYS A 166 1.11 6.01 16.66
CA LYS A 166 1.02 5.20 17.87
C LYS A 166 -0.13 5.72 18.71
N LYS A 167 -1.12 4.87 18.94
CA LYS A 167 -2.21 5.18 19.87
C LYS A 167 -1.81 4.78 21.28
N THR A 168 -2.11 5.64 22.23
CA THR A 168 -2.07 5.35 23.66
C THR A 168 -3.45 5.64 24.23
N LYS A 169 -3.76 5.12 25.43
CA LYS A 169 -5.04 5.40 26.12
C LYS A 169 -5.41 6.89 26.20
N ALA A 170 -4.41 7.77 26.21
CA ALA A 170 -4.60 9.21 26.39
C ALA A 170 -4.52 10.02 25.08
N GLN A 171 -3.73 9.59 24.09
CA GLN A 171 -3.43 10.40 22.91
C GLN A 171 -3.00 9.58 21.69
N TYR A 172 -3.18 10.18 20.51
CA TYR A 172 -2.57 9.74 19.26
C TYR A 172 -1.26 10.49 19.04
N LEU A 173 -0.17 9.73 18.86
CA LEU A 173 1.14 10.27 18.52
C LEU A 173 1.42 9.98 17.04
N ILE A 174 1.85 11.00 16.31
CA ILE A 174 2.32 10.84 14.94
C ILE A 174 3.66 10.10 14.99
N MET A 175 3.80 9.07 14.15
CA MET A 175 5.00 8.24 14.04
C MET A 175 5.44 8.17 12.56
N PRO A 176 6.66 7.70 12.26
CA PRO A 176 7.02 7.32 10.90
C PRO A 176 6.00 6.34 10.30
N ASN A 177 5.89 6.31 8.98
CA ASN A 177 5.05 5.38 8.25
C ASN A 177 5.91 4.61 7.24
N ASP A 178 5.96 3.29 7.35
CA ASP A 178 6.72 2.43 6.43
C ASP A 178 5.86 1.99 5.24
N LEU A 179 4.54 2.09 5.36
CA LEU A 179 3.60 1.64 4.34
C LEU A 179 3.60 2.56 3.12
N TYR A 180 3.51 3.87 3.35
CA TYR A 180 3.42 4.90 2.31
C TYR A 180 3.79 6.29 2.85
N ASP A 181 4.02 7.24 1.95
CA ASP A 181 4.15 8.66 2.26
C ASP A 181 2.94 9.45 1.75
N VAL A 182 2.76 10.66 2.27
CA VAL A 182 1.70 11.58 1.84
C VAL A 182 2.24 12.53 0.78
N GLU A 183 1.45 12.73 -0.28
CA GLU A 183 1.69 13.69 -1.33
C GLU A 183 1.48 15.11 -0.79
N LYS A 184 2.44 15.69 -0.06
CA LYS A 184 2.31 17.06 0.46
C LYS A 184 2.12 18.08 -0.68
N ALA A 185 2.97 18.01 -1.70
CA ALA A 185 2.88 18.85 -2.89
C ALA A 185 1.96 18.18 -3.94
N PRO A 186 0.78 18.76 -4.25
CA PRO A 186 -0.23 18.13 -5.07
C PRO A 186 0.26 17.89 -6.50
N ASN A 187 -0.21 16.80 -7.12
CA ASN A 187 0.08 16.52 -8.52
C ASN A 187 -0.49 17.57 -9.48
N GLN A 188 -1.62 18.17 -9.09
CA GLN A 188 -2.28 19.22 -9.86
C GLN A 188 -2.61 20.39 -8.94
N LEU A 189 -2.29 21.61 -9.38
CA LEU A 189 -2.48 22.85 -8.65
C LEU A 189 -3.18 23.88 -9.54
N ASP A 190 -4.22 24.55 -9.02
CA ASP A 190 -4.88 25.66 -9.72
C ASP A 190 -4.02 26.94 -9.65
N VAL A 191 -2.95 26.98 -10.45
CA VAL A 191 -2.00 28.09 -10.47
C VAL A 191 -2.68 29.40 -10.87
N GLU A 192 -3.60 29.36 -11.84
CA GLU A 192 -4.30 30.55 -12.30
C GLU A 192 -5.24 31.11 -11.23
N GLY A 193 -6.02 30.24 -10.57
CA GLY A 193 -6.89 30.63 -9.46
C GLY A 193 -6.10 31.27 -8.32
N ILE A 194 -4.99 30.66 -7.91
CA ILE A 194 -4.12 31.18 -6.84
C ILE A 194 -3.60 32.58 -7.19
N LEU A 195 -3.00 32.74 -8.38
CA LEU A 195 -2.46 34.05 -8.79
C LEU A 195 -3.57 35.10 -8.94
N SER A 196 -4.75 34.70 -9.40
CA SER A 196 -5.93 35.58 -9.49
C SER A 196 -6.38 36.12 -8.13
N GLU A 197 -6.30 35.33 -7.07
CA GLU A 197 -6.64 35.78 -5.71
C GLU A 197 -5.70 36.91 -5.24
N TYR A 198 -4.40 36.76 -5.46
CA TYR A 198 -3.44 37.81 -5.18
C TYR A 198 -3.67 39.05 -6.05
N ASP A 199 -3.90 38.87 -7.35
CA ASP A 199 -4.13 39.99 -8.28
C ASP A 199 -5.38 40.80 -7.89
N LYS A 200 -6.46 40.12 -7.43
CA LYS A 200 -7.66 40.77 -6.87
C LYS A 200 -7.36 41.53 -5.58
N ALA A 201 -6.60 40.94 -4.66
CA ALA A 201 -6.23 41.58 -3.39
C ALA A 201 -5.39 42.85 -3.61
N ILE A 202 -4.39 42.75 -4.50
CA ILE A 202 -3.54 43.85 -4.94
C ILE A 202 -4.36 44.97 -5.57
N ALA A 203 -5.27 44.64 -6.50
CA ALA A 203 -6.13 45.63 -7.16
C ALA A 203 -7.01 46.38 -6.15
N LYS A 204 -7.62 45.67 -5.21
CA LYS A 204 -8.44 46.26 -4.14
C LYS A 204 -7.65 47.20 -3.24
N LYS A 205 -6.42 46.84 -2.87
CA LYS A 205 -5.54 47.72 -2.07
C LYS A 205 -5.12 48.96 -2.85
N LYS A 206 -4.77 48.82 -4.14
CA LYS A 206 -4.44 49.95 -5.02
C LYS A 206 -5.60 50.94 -5.12
N GLU A 207 -6.82 50.46 -5.31
CA GLU A 207 -8.02 51.29 -5.34
C GLU A 207 -8.23 52.03 -4.00
N ALA A 208 -8.10 51.33 -2.87
CA ALA A 208 -8.22 51.94 -1.54
C ALA A 208 -7.17 53.04 -1.29
N ILE A 209 -5.91 52.83 -1.71
CA ILE A 209 -4.84 53.82 -1.61
C ILE A 209 -5.17 55.07 -2.45
N VAL A 210 -5.65 54.89 -3.69
CA VAL A 210 -6.06 56.01 -4.55
C VAL A 210 -7.20 56.81 -3.90
N ASN A 211 -8.22 56.12 -3.38
CA ASN A 211 -9.35 56.75 -2.70
C ASN A 211 -8.91 57.54 -1.45
N ASN A 212 -7.99 56.97 -0.66
CA ASN A 212 -7.43 57.66 0.51
C ASN A 212 -6.61 58.89 0.12
N LYS A 213 -5.81 58.81 -0.95
CA LYS A 213 -5.05 59.96 -1.48
C LYS A 213 -5.97 61.07 -1.96
N MET A 214 -7.06 60.74 -2.66
CA MET A 214 -8.07 61.72 -3.06
C MET A 214 -8.77 62.37 -1.85
N ASN A 215 -9.12 61.58 -0.83
CA ASN A 215 -9.73 62.10 0.39
C ASN A 215 -8.76 63.02 1.18
N PHE A 216 -7.49 62.65 1.22
CA PHE A 216 -6.43 63.47 1.81
C PHE A 216 -6.34 64.85 1.13
N LEU A 217 -6.32 64.91 -0.20
CA LEU A 217 -6.28 66.17 -0.95
C LEU A 217 -7.49 67.07 -0.62
N LYS A 218 -8.71 66.49 -0.61
CA LYS A 218 -9.94 67.22 -0.24
C LYS A 218 -9.88 67.77 1.19
N LEU A 219 -9.30 67.03 2.12
CA LEU A 219 -9.16 67.48 3.51
C LEU A 219 -8.10 68.57 3.66
N GLU A 220 -7.03 68.54 2.86
CA GLU A 220 -6.03 69.61 2.82
C GLU A 220 -6.62 70.91 2.24
N GLU A 221 -7.38 70.83 1.15
CA GLU A 221 -8.11 71.99 0.58
C GLU A 221 -9.04 72.62 1.62
N ASN A 222 -9.90 71.81 2.26
CA ASN A 222 -10.81 72.28 3.32
C ASN A 222 -10.07 72.92 4.51
N LYS A 223 -8.87 72.43 4.84
CA LYS A 223 -8.05 72.97 5.92
C LYS A 223 -7.46 74.35 5.55
N LEU A 224 -7.14 74.56 4.27
CA LEU A 224 -6.66 75.85 3.75
C LEU A 224 -7.78 76.89 3.72
N GLU A 225 -9.00 76.49 3.36
CA GLU A 225 -10.17 77.38 3.23
C GLU A 225 -10.78 77.79 4.58
N THR A 226 -10.74 76.92 5.59
CA THR A 226 -11.32 77.24 6.90
C THR A 226 -10.46 78.25 7.67
N SER A 227 -11.09 79.20 8.35
CA SER A 227 -10.43 80.17 9.24
C SER A 227 -10.56 79.82 10.73
N ASP A 228 -11.38 78.83 11.08
CA ASP A 228 -11.61 78.36 12.46
C ASP A 228 -10.46 77.44 12.92
N LYS A 229 -9.77 77.87 14.00
CA LYS A 229 -8.64 77.15 14.60
C LYS A 229 -9.01 75.74 15.08
N ASN A 230 -10.18 75.56 15.69
CA ASN A 230 -10.63 74.26 16.19
C ASN A 230 -11.02 73.33 15.03
N ALA A 231 -11.57 73.87 13.94
CA ALA A 231 -11.85 73.11 12.74
C ALA A 231 -10.55 72.64 12.05
N LYS A 232 -9.52 73.50 11.96
CA LYS A 232 -8.19 73.13 11.45
C LYS A 232 -7.56 71.98 12.22
N GLU A 233 -7.57 72.05 13.55
CA GLU A 233 -6.97 71.03 14.39
C GLU A 233 -7.69 69.67 14.24
N ARG A 234 -9.01 69.68 14.08
CA ARG A 234 -9.79 68.45 13.78
C ARG A 234 -9.46 67.87 12.41
N LEU A 235 -9.28 68.72 11.39
CA LEU A 235 -8.89 68.29 10.04
C LEU A 235 -7.47 67.72 10.03
N GLU A 236 -6.53 68.31 10.78
CA GLU A 236 -5.18 67.80 10.96
C GLU A 236 -5.15 66.38 11.53
N ARG A 237 -5.92 66.11 12.58
CA ARG A 237 -6.01 64.77 13.16
C ARG A 237 -6.57 63.74 12.17
N LYS A 238 -7.54 64.13 11.33
CA LYS A 238 -8.10 63.26 10.28
C LYS A 238 -7.10 63.00 9.16
N ILE A 239 -6.36 64.03 8.75
CA ILE A 239 -5.29 63.93 7.75
C ILE A 239 -4.22 62.95 8.24
N GLU A 240 -3.76 63.10 9.48
CA GLU A 240 -2.73 62.23 10.05
C GLU A 240 -3.19 60.76 10.14
N LYS A 241 -4.46 60.55 10.52
CA LYS A 241 -5.07 59.22 10.50
C LYS A 241 -5.14 58.61 9.10
N ILE A 242 -5.48 59.40 8.07
CA ILE A 242 -5.54 58.89 6.69
C ILE A 242 -4.12 58.60 6.17
N LYS A 243 -3.14 59.44 6.48
CA LYS A 243 -1.74 59.21 6.11
C LYS A 243 -1.22 57.90 6.71
N SER A 244 -1.38 57.70 8.01
CA SER A 244 -0.96 56.46 8.68
C SER A 244 -1.64 55.21 8.10
N VAL A 245 -2.96 55.27 7.85
CA VAL A 245 -3.68 54.14 7.22
C VAL A 245 -3.19 53.89 5.79
N THR A 246 -2.94 54.93 5.01
CA THR A 246 -2.44 54.81 3.63
C THR A 246 -1.04 54.22 3.60
N GLN A 247 -0.16 54.66 4.49
CA GLN A 247 1.18 54.10 4.62
C GLN A 247 1.13 52.60 4.95
N LYS A 248 0.27 52.19 5.90
CA LYS A 248 0.07 50.77 6.22
C LYS A 248 -0.39 49.95 5.01
N LEU A 249 -1.35 50.47 4.24
CA LEU A 249 -1.83 49.83 3.02
C LEU A 249 -0.75 49.74 1.94
N GLU A 250 0.10 50.76 1.80
CA GLU A 250 1.22 50.74 0.85
C GLU A 250 2.28 49.71 1.23
N ASP A 251 2.55 49.52 2.52
CA ASP A 251 3.49 48.51 2.99
C ASP A 251 2.91 47.09 2.85
N GLU A 252 1.63 46.89 3.19
CA GLU A 252 0.91 45.62 2.93
C GLU A 252 0.85 45.30 1.42
N LEU A 253 0.63 46.29 0.56
CA LEU A 253 0.60 46.11 -0.89
C LEU A 253 1.96 45.64 -1.42
N LYS A 254 3.07 46.23 -0.95
CA LYS A 254 4.42 45.79 -1.34
C LYS A 254 4.67 44.35 -0.92
N GLU A 255 4.27 43.98 0.29
CA GLU A 255 4.41 42.62 0.79
C GLU A 255 3.63 41.63 -0.08
N GLU A 256 2.37 41.93 -0.42
CA GLU A 256 1.53 41.11 -1.29
C GLU A 256 2.09 40.97 -2.71
N GLU A 257 2.63 42.04 -3.30
CA GLU A 257 3.29 41.99 -4.61
C GLU A 257 4.55 41.12 -4.58
N VAL A 258 5.32 41.15 -3.49
CA VAL A 258 6.49 40.28 -3.30
C VAL A 258 6.06 38.82 -3.17
N GLN A 259 5.04 38.52 -2.37
CA GLN A 259 4.51 37.16 -2.19
C GLN A 259 3.96 36.60 -3.51
N ARG A 260 3.12 37.36 -4.22
CA ARG A 260 2.57 37.00 -5.54
C ARG A 260 3.67 36.66 -6.53
N ASN A 261 4.74 37.46 -6.58
CA ASN A 261 5.88 37.21 -7.46
C ASN A 261 6.70 35.98 -7.03
N LYS A 262 6.85 35.73 -5.72
CA LYS A 262 7.49 34.51 -5.22
C LYS A 262 6.69 33.27 -5.62
N ILE A 263 5.36 33.29 -5.48
CA ILE A 263 4.48 32.20 -5.91
C ILE A 263 4.58 31.98 -7.42
N ALA A 264 4.50 33.04 -8.24
CA ALA A 264 4.60 32.89 -9.70
C ALA A 264 5.94 32.27 -10.15
N LYS A 265 7.04 32.65 -9.50
CA LYS A 265 8.37 32.04 -9.73
C LYS A 265 8.40 30.57 -9.28
N PHE A 266 7.83 30.28 -8.12
CA PHE A 266 7.75 28.93 -7.58
C PHE A 266 6.92 28.01 -8.49
N THR A 267 5.70 28.41 -8.85
CA THR A 267 4.80 27.60 -9.67
C THR A 267 5.38 27.39 -11.06
N SER A 268 5.97 28.41 -11.69
CA SER A 268 6.66 28.23 -12.98
C SER A 268 7.89 27.32 -12.91
N LYS A 269 8.54 27.18 -11.76
CA LYS A 269 9.65 26.24 -11.54
C LYS A 269 9.14 24.80 -11.46
N TYR A 270 8.11 24.52 -10.65
CA TYR A 270 7.70 23.16 -10.30
C TYR A 270 6.50 22.62 -11.10
N TYR A 271 5.61 23.47 -11.56
CA TYR A 271 4.38 23.12 -12.28
C TYR A 271 4.45 23.55 -13.74
N ASP A 272 3.76 22.81 -14.61
CA ASP A 272 3.59 23.17 -16.00
C ASP A 272 2.45 24.19 -16.21
N LYS A 273 2.21 24.56 -17.46
CA LYS A 273 1.18 25.53 -17.85
C LYS A 273 -0.24 25.07 -17.54
N ASP A 274 -0.47 23.77 -17.41
CA ASP A 274 -1.77 23.15 -17.17
C ASP A 274 -1.95 22.86 -15.67
N GLY A 275 -0.99 23.26 -14.84
CA GLY A 275 -1.00 23.11 -13.39
C GLY A 275 -0.54 21.74 -12.91
N TYR A 276 0.03 20.88 -13.77
CA TYR A 276 0.57 19.59 -13.35
C TYR A 276 2.01 19.71 -12.87
N LEU A 277 2.33 18.94 -11.82
CA LEU A 277 3.70 18.87 -11.31
C LEU A 277 4.62 18.29 -12.40
N LYS A 278 5.73 18.97 -12.67
CA LYS A 278 6.68 18.50 -13.69
C LYS A 278 7.26 17.16 -13.29
N ARG A 279 7.42 16.27 -14.27
CA ARG A 279 7.82 14.87 -14.08
C ARG A 279 9.06 14.65 -13.21
N GLN A 280 10.04 15.54 -13.28
CA GLN A 280 11.27 15.43 -12.49
C GLN A 280 11.04 15.60 -10.97
N TYR A 281 9.87 16.11 -10.56
CA TYR A 281 9.49 16.31 -9.18
C TYR A 281 8.43 15.30 -8.69
N THR A 282 8.05 14.31 -9.51
CA THR A 282 7.00 13.33 -9.18
C THR A 282 7.31 12.52 -7.91
N ASP A 283 8.56 12.36 -7.51
CA ASP A 283 8.86 11.59 -6.29
C ASP A 283 8.82 12.41 -5.00
N ARG A 284 8.57 13.74 -5.12
CA ARG A 284 8.44 14.69 -4.00
C ARG A 284 9.65 14.64 -3.05
N THR A 285 10.85 14.58 -3.62
CA THR A 285 12.12 14.51 -2.89
C THR A 285 12.80 15.87 -2.71
N ASP A 286 12.37 16.86 -3.52
CA ASP A 286 12.89 18.23 -3.49
C ASP A 286 12.37 18.96 -2.24
N SER A 287 13.28 19.33 -1.33
CA SER A 287 12.91 19.97 -0.07
C SER A 287 12.32 21.37 -0.26
N GLU A 288 12.76 22.11 -1.28
CA GLU A 288 12.23 23.45 -1.56
C GLU A 288 10.78 23.37 -2.04
N LEU A 289 10.44 22.37 -2.87
CA LEU A 289 9.06 22.05 -3.23
C LEU A 289 8.23 21.74 -1.99
N LEU A 290 8.70 20.81 -1.15
CA LEU A 290 7.94 20.36 0.02
C LEU A 290 7.68 21.49 1.02
N ASN A 291 8.71 22.29 1.32
CA ASN A 291 8.66 23.35 2.34
C ASN A 291 7.56 24.38 2.06
N GLU A 292 7.24 24.67 0.79
CA GLU A 292 6.20 25.65 0.45
C GLU A 292 4.78 25.14 0.75
N PHE A 293 4.61 23.82 0.95
CA PHE A 293 3.36 23.16 1.34
C PHE A 293 3.35 22.70 2.82
N GLU A 294 4.38 23.03 3.61
CA GLU A 294 4.42 22.81 5.06
C GLU A 294 3.81 24.00 5.83
N GLU A 295 3.65 23.90 7.16
CA GLU A 295 2.86 24.84 7.98
C GLU A 295 3.25 26.32 7.82
N ASN A 296 4.51 26.62 7.47
CA ASN A 296 5.02 27.98 7.28
C ASN A 296 5.16 28.40 5.80
N GLY A 297 4.76 27.54 4.87
CA GLY A 297 4.82 27.78 3.44
C GLY A 297 3.60 28.55 2.91
N MET A 298 3.77 29.36 1.86
CA MET A 298 2.67 30.18 1.33
C MET A 298 1.60 29.33 0.64
N LEU A 299 1.91 28.09 0.27
CA LEU A 299 0.98 27.16 -0.39
C LEU A 299 0.46 26.07 0.55
N TYR A 300 0.67 26.21 1.87
CA TYR A 300 0.20 25.26 2.89
C TYR A 300 -1.28 24.88 2.75
N VAL A 301 -2.13 25.87 2.45
CA VAL A 301 -3.58 25.68 2.31
C VAL A 301 -3.97 24.85 1.08
N TYR A 302 -3.05 24.67 0.13
CA TYR A 302 -3.22 23.88 -1.09
C TYR A 302 -2.45 22.56 -1.06
N LYS A 303 -1.96 22.13 0.12
CA LYS A 303 -1.28 20.84 0.27
C LYS A 303 -2.22 19.68 -0.07
N SER A 304 -1.67 18.61 -0.65
CA SER A 304 -2.40 17.35 -0.82
C SER A 304 -2.24 16.46 0.42
N GLY A 305 -3.26 15.63 0.63
CA GLY A 305 -3.30 14.59 1.65
C GLY A 305 -3.32 13.18 1.04
N ASP A 306 -3.16 13.08 -0.28
CA ASP A 306 -3.24 11.83 -1.01
C ASP A 306 -2.00 10.96 -0.75
N VAL A 307 -2.09 9.69 -1.13
CA VAL A 307 -0.95 8.77 -1.04
C VAL A 307 0.05 9.13 -2.13
N LEU A 308 1.30 9.40 -1.73
CA LEU A 308 2.39 9.64 -2.65
C LEU A 308 2.70 8.38 -3.44
N ILE A 309 2.62 8.49 -4.75
CA ILE A 309 2.99 7.44 -5.70
C ILE A 309 4.27 7.84 -6.41
N ARG A 310 5.39 7.20 -6.03
CA ARG A 310 6.68 7.41 -6.68
C ARG A 310 6.79 6.66 -8.00
N GLU A 311 7.49 7.27 -8.95
CA GLU A 311 7.86 6.67 -10.23
C GLU A 311 9.24 5.99 -10.16
N SER A 312 10.24 6.61 -9.50
CA SER A 312 11.63 6.16 -9.60
C SER A 312 12.25 5.75 -8.26
N GLU A 313 12.06 6.54 -7.21
CA GLU A 313 12.60 6.26 -5.89
C GLU A 313 11.73 5.24 -5.15
N LYS A 314 12.38 4.25 -4.52
CA LYS A 314 11.70 3.24 -3.70
C LYS A 314 12.15 3.39 -2.26
N SER A 315 11.26 3.83 -1.39
CA SER A 315 11.57 4.00 0.04
C SER A 315 10.51 3.37 0.94
N LYS A 316 9.25 3.32 0.51
CA LYS A 316 8.14 2.73 1.27
C LYS A 316 7.72 1.39 0.71
N ILE A 317 7.05 0.58 1.55
CA ILE A 317 6.53 -0.74 1.16
C ILE A 317 5.66 -0.64 -0.10
N LEU A 318 4.82 0.39 -0.21
CA LEU A 318 4.01 0.64 -1.40
C LEU A 318 4.86 0.79 -2.68
N ASP A 319 6.01 1.48 -2.61
CA ASP A 319 6.89 1.69 -3.76
C ASP A 319 7.49 0.35 -4.22
N PHE A 320 7.93 -0.49 -3.28
CA PHE A 320 8.45 -1.83 -3.57
C PHE A 320 7.36 -2.75 -4.14
N MET A 321 6.15 -2.70 -3.58
CA MET A 321 4.98 -3.46 -4.08
C MET A 321 4.65 -3.09 -5.52
N ARG A 322 4.60 -1.78 -5.83
CA ARG A 322 4.35 -1.30 -7.20
C ARG A 322 5.46 -1.71 -8.16
N GLY A 323 6.72 -1.63 -7.72
CA GLY A 323 7.87 -2.08 -8.51
C GLY A 323 7.86 -3.60 -8.79
N ALA A 324 7.32 -4.40 -7.87
CA ALA A 324 7.13 -5.84 -8.03
C ALA A 324 5.93 -6.19 -8.93
N LYS A 325 5.22 -5.18 -9.48
CA LYS A 325 4.09 -5.35 -10.41
C LYS A 325 3.04 -6.32 -9.90
N ILE A 326 2.76 -6.29 -8.60
CA ILE A 326 1.82 -7.22 -7.95
C ILE A 326 0.38 -7.12 -8.49
N TRP A 327 0.06 -6.03 -9.20
CA TRP A 327 -1.24 -5.71 -9.77
C TRP A 327 -1.37 -6.02 -11.27
N GLU A 328 -0.26 -6.32 -11.93
CA GLU A 328 -0.22 -6.85 -13.31
C GLU A 328 -0.34 -8.39 -13.27
#